data_AF-A0A9P9ILX3-F1
#
_entry.id   AF-A0A9P9ILX3-F1
#
_cell.length_a   1.000
_cell.length_b   1.000
_cell.length_c   1.000
_cell.angle_alpha   90.00
_cell.angle_beta   90.00
_cell.angle_gamma   90.00
#
_symmetry.space_group_name_H-M   'P 1'
#
loop_
_entity.id
_entity.type
_entity.pdbx_description
1 polymer ?
#
loop_
_entity_poly.entity_id
_entity_poly.type
_entity_poly.pdbx_seq_one_letter_code
_entity_poly.pdbx_strand_id
1 'polypeptide(L)'
;VGGSLSALMHGIILHRLEWSVRILELSRTDTPTSHMAGVCLGSDVLRFLARFDGVSHIPLGIQSVQLQSLSWKGEPHPFLKAKRVMTSWDALYHRLRANFDSFASVYVPHPPTLPSSAVEHAEDARKRAKYETGKEVIDVCESATGRIIVRFKDHSRGGQESHCVGDLVLGADGPNSTVRNIFLHQTPIQRKYAGYVAWRGVIPEDQVSTFSNQSGYQSQVQ
;
A
#
# COMPACT_ATOMS: atom_id res chain seq x y z
N VAL A 1 4.97 -4.44 -10.69
CA VAL A 1 3.73 -4.07 -11.44
C VAL A 1 2.62 -3.91 -10.44
N GLY A 2 1.89 -2.79 -10.49
CA GLY A 2 1.01 -2.33 -9.42
C GLY A 2 1.80 -1.52 -8.39
N GLY A 3 1.22 -0.41 -7.91
CA GLY A 3 1.88 0.58 -7.06
C GLY A 3 1.24 0.78 -5.69
N SER A 4 0.47 -0.21 -5.21
CA SER A 4 -0.11 -0.16 -3.87
C SER A 4 0.82 -0.73 -2.79
N LEU A 5 0.29 -1.00 -1.60
CA LEU A 5 1.07 -1.33 -0.39
C LEU A 5 2.09 -2.46 -0.58
N SER A 6 1.69 -3.56 -1.23
CA SER A 6 2.57 -4.72 -1.45
C SER A 6 3.77 -4.35 -2.29
N ALA A 7 3.57 -3.65 -3.41
CA ALA A 7 4.65 -3.20 -4.29
C ALA A 7 5.58 -2.21 -3.58
N LEU A 8 5.03 -1.27 -2.80
CA LEU A 8 5.83 -0.30 -2.06
C LEU A 8 6.67 -0.97 -0.96
N MET A 9 6.10 -1.91 -0.20
CA MET A 9 6.86 -2.66 0.80
C MET A 9 8.02 -3.45 0.18
N HIS A 10 7.77 -4.16 -0.94
CA HIS A 10 8.84 -4.86 -1.66
C HIS A 10 9.85 -3.87 -2.25
N GLY A 11 9.39 -2.76 -2.81
CA GLY A 11 10.24 -1.73 -3.38
C GLY A 11 11.20 -1.12 -2.36
N ILE A 12 10.72 -0.85 -1.14
CA ILE A 12 11.55 -0.37 -0.02
C ILE A 12 12.61 -1.42 0.36
N ILE A 13 12.22 -2.69 0.49
CA ILE A 13 13.17 -3.77 0.85
C ILE A 13 14.25 -3.91 -0.22
N LEU A 14 13.87 -4.01 -1.49
CA LEU A 14 14.81 -4.18 -2.60
C LEU A 14 15.71 -2.97 -2.76
N HIS A 15 15.17 -1.76 -2.61
CA HIS A 15 15.96 -0.53 -2.65
C HIS A 15 17.01 -0.47 -1.54
N ARG A 16 16.67 -0.95 -0.32
CA ARG A 16 17.61 -1.09 0.81
C ARG A 16 18.69 -2.15 0.57
N LEU A 17 18.43 -3.10 -0.32
CA LEU A 17 19.40 -4.08 -0.81
C LEU A 17 20.17 -3.56 -2.05
N GLU A 18 20.08 -2.26 -2.34
CA GLU A 18 20.79 -1.56 -3.42
C GLU A 18 20.30 -1.90 -4.85
N TRP A 19 19.11 -2.49 -4.98
CA TRP A 19 18.51 -2.73 -6.29
C TRP A 19 17.97 -1.42 -6.89
N SER A 20 17.94 -1.37 -8.23
CA SER A 20 17.17 -0.36 -8.98
C SER A 20 15.75 -0.87 -9.16
N VAL A 21 14.77 -0.14 -8.62
CA VAL A 21 13.36 -0.53 -8.55
C VAL A 21 12.51 0.43 -9.36
N ARG A 22 11.69 -0.13 -10.25
CA ARG A 22 10.64 0.59 -10.97
C ARG A 22 9.28 0.02 -10.59
N ILE A 23 8.41 0.89 -10.08
CA ILE A 23 7.00 0.58 -9.82
C ILE A 23 6.18 1.19 -10.95
N LEU A 24 5.53 0.32 -11.74
CA LEU A 24 4.59 0.70 -12.80
C LEU A 24 3.18 0.65 -12.21
N GLU A 25 2.55 1.82 -12.05
CA GLU A 25 1.19 1.98 -11.51
C GLU A 25 0.21 2.38 -12.61
N LEU A 26 -0.95 1.71 -12.64
CA LEU A 26 -2.02 1.97 -13.61
C LEU A 26 -2.69 3.34 -13.39
N SER A 27 -2.93 3.71 -12.12
CA SER A 27 -3.52 5.00 -11.76
C SER A 27 -2.77 6.14 -12.42
N ARG A 28 -3.52 7.07 -13.02
CA ARG A 28 -2.99 8.25 -13.71
C ARG A 28 -2.61 9.37 -12.75
N THR A 29 -3.00 9.26 -11.48
CA THR A 29 -2.69 10.24 -10.44
C THR A 29 -1.68 9.67 -9.45
N ASP A 30 -0.78 10.52 -8.95
CA ASP A 30 0.19 10.15 -7.92
C ASP A 30 -0.46 9.79 -6.59
N THR A 31 -1.69 10.28 -6.38
CA THR A 31 -2.58 9.94 -5.29
C THR A 31 -3.85 9.33 -5.89
N PRO A 32 -3.98 7.99 -5.92
CA PRO A 32 -5.24 7.34 -6.27
C PRO A 32 -6.37 7.88 -5.40
N THR A 33 -7.60 7.91 -5.91
CA THR A 33 -8.76 8.37 -5.15
C THR A 33 -8.86 7.59 -3.83
N SER A 34 -8.86 8.33 -2.72
CA SER A 34 -9.00 7.74 -1.39
C SER A 34 -10.24 6.86 -1.33
N HIS A 35 -10.07 5.64 -0.84
CA HIS A 35 -11.22 4.80 -0.49
C HIS A 35 -11.76 5.11 0.90
N MET A 36 -11.18 6.09 1.60
CA MET A 36 -11.48 6.49 2.98
C MET A 36 -11.78 5.29 3.88
N ALA A 37 -10.96 4.25 3.79
CA ALA A 37 -11.19 3.01 4.51
C ALA A 37 -10.15 2.85 5.63
N GLY A 38 -10.63 2.40 6.79
CA GLY A 38 -9.77 1.97 7.88
C GLY A 38 -9.07 0.64 7.55
N VAL A 39 -7.86 0.48 8.06
CA VAL A 39 -7.10 -0.77 8.06
C VAL A 39 -6.45 -0.96 9.42
N CYS A 40 -6.41 -2.21 9.87
CA CYS A 40 -5.70 -2.61 11.08
C CYS A 40 -4.34 -3.19 10.67
N LEU A 41 -3.26 -2.72 11.29
CA LEU A 41 -1.93 -3.26 10.99
C LEU A 41 -1.73 -4.61 11.67
N GLY A 42 -1.36 -5.61 10.87
CA GLY A 42 -0.92 -6.92 11.36
C GLY A 42 0.54 -6.88 11.85
N SER A 43 0.94 -7.93 12.57
CA SER A 43 2.30 -8.07 13.13
C SER A 43 3.40 -7.97 12.08
N ASP A 44 3.19 -8.52 10.88
CA ASP A 44 4.20 -8.47 9.82
C ASP A 44 4.42 -7.06 9.27
N VAL A 45 3.35 -6.26 9.17
CA VAL A 45 3.46 -4.84 8.77
C VAL A 45 4.15 -4.04 9.88
N LEU A 46 3.85 -4.31 11.14
CA LEU A 46 4.52 -3.64 12.26
C LEU A 46 6.02 -3.99 12.30
N ARG A 47 6.39 -5.25 12.06
CA ARG A 47 7.79 -5.68 11.97
C ARG A 47 8.51 -5.03 10.80
N PHE A 48 7.82 -4.90 9.65
CA PHE A 48 8.33 -4.17 8.50
C PHE A 48 8.60 -2.70 8.84
N LEU A 49 7.61 -2.00 9.40
CA LEU A 49 7.73 -0.58 9.74
C LEU A 49 8.84 -0.34 10.77
N ALA A 50 8.96 -1.20 11.79
CA ALA A 50 10.03 -1.10 12.77
C ALA A 50 11.44 -1.12 12.16
N ARG A 51 11.62 -1.77 11.00
CA ARG A 51 12.91 -1.88 10.31
C ARG A 51 13.14 -0.82 9.25
N PHE A 52 12.08 -0.39 8.55
CA PHE A 52 12.23 0.37 7.31
C PHE A 52 11.59 1.75 7.32
N ASP A 53 10.80 2.09 8.36
CA ASP A 53 10.09 3.36 8.44
C ASP A 53 10.99 4.48 9.01
N GLY A 54 11.53 5.30 8.11
CA GLY A 54 12.36 6.46 8.45
C GLY A 54 11.61 7.66 9.03
N VAL A 55 10.28 7.60 9.11
CA VAL A 55 9.44 8.68 9.64
C VAL A 55 8.60 8.24 10.84
N SER A 56 9.01 7.17 11.54
CA SER A 56 8.33 6.57 12.71
C SER A 56 7.90 7.54 13.82
N HIS A 57 8.54 8.71 13.91
CA HIS A 57 8.17 9.80 14.83
C HIS A 57 6.81 10.45 14.51
N ILE A 58 6.33 10.38 13.27
CA ILE A 58 4.97 10.82 12.90
C ILE A 58 4.02 9.65 13.18
N PRO A 59 3.02 9.80 14.06
CA PRO A 59 2.05 8.75 14.36
C PRO A 59 1.31 8.27 13.11
N LEU A 60 1.28 6.96 12.89
CA LEU A 60 0.62 6.37 11.72
C LEU A 60 -0.89 6.15 11.93
N GLY A 61 -1.35 6.06 13.18
CA GLY A 61 -2.74 5.75 13.48
C GLY A 61 -3.03 5.79 14.97
N ILE A 62 -4.24 5.35 15.32
CA ILE A 62 -4.74 5.33 16.69
C ILE A 62 -4.55 3.93 17.27
N GLN A 63 -4.20 3.85 18.55
CA GLN A 63 -4.07 2.58 19.25
C GLN A 63 -5.44 2.09 19.73
N SER A 64 -5.91 0.97 19.19
CA SER A 64 -7.02 0.18 19.74
C SER A 64 -6.46 -0.80 20.77
N VAL A 65 -7.08 -0.91 21.95
CA VAL A 65 -6.63 -1.79 23.05
C VAL A 65 -7.47 -3.06 23.19
N GLN A 66 -8.63 -3.11 22.55
CA GLN A 66 -9.63 -4.16 22.74
C GLN A 66 -10.48 -4.38 21.49
N LEU A 67 -10.91 -5.62 21.28
CA LEU A 67 -12.03 -5.97 20.41
C LEU A 67 -13.22 -6.34 21.28
N GLN A 68 -14.37 -5.82 20.87
CA GLN A 68 -15.65 -6.14 21.47
C GLN A 68 -16.68 -6.34 20.36
N SER A 69 -17.63 -7.24 20.60
CA SER A 69 -18.88 -7.30 19.85
C SER A 69 -19.98 -6.59 20.63
N LEU A 70 -21.06 -6.22 19.95
CA LEU A 70 -22.28 -5.76 20.60
C LEU A 70 -23.35 -6.85 20.41
N SER A 71 -24.12 -7.13 21.46
CA SER A 71 -25.33 -7.95 21.33
C SER A 71 -26.38 -7.23 20.50
N TRP A 72 -27.45 -7.94 20.10
CA TRP A 72 -28.61 -7.30 19.44
C TRP A 72 -29.29 -6.21 20.28
N LYS A 73 -29.05 -6.19 21.60
CA LYS A 73 -29.53 -5.16 22.52
C LYS A 73 -28.54 -3.99 22.70
N GLY A 74 -27.39 -4.03 22.02
CA GLY A 74 -26.32 -3.03 22.14
C GLY A 74 -25.38 -3.24 23.33
N GLU A 75 -25.46 -4.38 24.02
CA GLU A 75 -24.60 -4.65 25.17
C GLU A 75 -23.20 -5.07 24.72
N PRO A 76 -22.12 -4.46 25.24
CA PRO A 76 -20.76 -4.78 24.83
C PRO A 76 -20.29 -6.11 25.43
N HIS A 77 -19.69 -6.93 24.57
CA HIS A 77 -19.02 -8.17 24.93
C HIS A 77 -17.57 -8.12 24.46
N PRO A 78 -16.64 -7.67 25.33
CA PRO A 78 -15.21 -7.78 25.07
C PRO A 78 -14.82 -9.24 24.86
N PHE A 79 -14.10 -9.53 23.79
CA PHE A 79 -13.65 -10.90 23.52
C PHE A 79 -12.15 -11.04 23.27
N LEU A 80 -11.43 -9.92 23.07
CA LEU A 80 -9.98 -9.93 22.94
C LEU A 80 -9.36 -8.61 23.41
N LYS A 81 -8.47 -8.66 24.40
CA LYS A 81 -7.58 -7.54 24.74
C LYS A 81 -6.32 -7.63 23.89
N ALA A 82 -6.20 -6.75 22.91
CA ALA A 82 -5.06 -6.72 22.00
C ALA A 82 -4.78 -5.29 21.54
N LYS A 83 -3.53 -4.86 21.73
CA LYS A 83 -3.04 -3.59 21.20
C LYS A 83 -2.87 -3.70 19.70
N ARG A 84 -3.59 -2.87 18.94
CA ARG A 84 -3.55 -2.84 17.48
C ARG A 84 -3.54 -1.40 17.00
N VAL A 85 -2.79 -1.13 15.94
CA VAL A 85 -2.79 0.19 15.31
C VAL A 85 -3.87 0.20 14.24
N MET A 86 -4.85 1.09 14.41
CA MET A 86 -5.88 1.40 13.43
C MET A 86 -5.46 2.65 12.66
N THR A 87 -5.38 2.54 11.34
CA THR A 87 -4.98 3.62 10.44
C THR A 87 -5.88 3.62 9.20
N SER A 88 -5.64 4.52 8.26
CA SER A 88 -6.27 4.51 6.94
C SER A 88 -5.34 3.90 5.89
N TRP A 89 -5.92 3.40 4.80
CA TRP A 89 -5.14 2.96 3.63
C TRP A 89 -4.24 4.08 3.10
N ASP A 90 -4.77 5.31 3.06
CA ASP A 90 -4.04 6.47 2.57
C ASP A 90 -2.83 6.81 3.45
N ALA A 91 -3.00 6.82 4.77
CA ALA A 91 -1.91 7.13 5.69
C ALA A 91 -0.77 6.12 5.50
N LEU A 92 -1.08 4.83 5.44
CA LEU A 92 -0.08 3.79 5.19
C LEU A 92 0.52 3.90 3.77
N TYR A 93 -0.29 4.14 2.75
CA TYR A 93 0.18 4.30 1.37
C TYR A 93 1.19 5.45 1.24
N HIS A 94 0.82 6.64 1.71
CA HIS A 94 1.68 7.83 1.62
C HIS A 94 2.91 7.70 2.52
N ARG A 95 2.79 7.02 3.66
CA ARG A 95 3.93 6.68 4.51
C ARG A 95 4.93 5.79 3.79
N LEU A 96 4.45 4.81 3.04
CA LEU A 96 5.31 3.93 2.24
C LEU A 96 5.91 4.68 1.04
N ARG A 97 5.16 5.55 0.35
CA ARG A 97 5.70 6.42 -0.71
C ARG A 97 6.82 7.32 -0.18
N ALA A 98 6.62 7.98 0.97
CA ALA A 98 7.67 8.77 1.61
C ALA A 98 8.95 7.96 1.86
N ASN A 99 8.83 6.69 2.25
CA ASN A 99 9.96 5.79 2.48
C ASN A 99 10.54 5.15 1.20
N PHE A 100 9.83 5.18 0.07
CA PHE A 100 10.25 4.57 -1.19
C PHE A 100 10.88 5.59 -2.14
N ASP A 101 10.14 6.63 -2.53
CA ASP A 101 10.52 7.61 -3.55
C ASP A 101 10.65 9.04 -3.00
N SER A 102 10.68 9.19 -1.67
CA SER A 102 10.65 10.48 -0.97
C SER A 102 9.49 11.37 -1.41
N PHE A 103 8.34 10.78 -1.67
CA PHE A 103 7.13 11.53 -2.01
C PHE A 103 6.60 12.28 -0.79
N ALA A 104 6.54 13.62 -0.89
CA ALA A 104 5.92 14.46 0.12
C ALA A 104 4.40 14.48 -0.04
N SER A 105 3.66 14.45 1.07
CA SER A 105 2.20 14.48 1.07
C SER A 105 1.67 15.15 2.33
N VAL A 106 0.35 15.31 2.42
CA VAL A 106 -0.31 15.81 3.65
C VAL A 106 -0.07 14.89 4.86
N TYR A 107 0.22 13.60 4.64
CA TYR A 107 0.50 12.64 5.71
C TYR A 107 1.97 12.65 6.16
N VAL A 108 2.88 12.99 5.25
CA VAL A 108 4.33 13.09 5.50
C VAL A 108 4.88 14.28 4.70
N PRO A 109 4.85 15.51 5.27
CA PRO A 109 5.28 16.71 4.55
C PRO A 109 6.79 16.75 4.28
N HIS A 110 7.57 16.15 5.19
CA HIS A 110 9.03 16.10 5.13
C HIS A 110 9.48 14.64 5.05
N PRO A 111 9.54 14.04 3.83
CA PRO A 111 9.93 12.65 3.67
C PRO A 111 11.40 12.43 4.08
N PRO A 112 11.76 11.23 4.54
CA PRO A 112 13.12 10.93 4.94
C PRO A 112 14.07 10.94 3.74
N THR A 113 15.34 11.21 4.01
CA THR A 113 16.41 10.93 3.05
C THR A 113 16.50 9.43 2.84
N LEU A 114 16.48 9.00 1.58
CA LEU A 114 16.62 7.58 1.25
C LEU A 114 18.01 7.08 1.64
N PRO A 115 18.12 5.84 2.13
CA PRO A 115 19.42 5.23 2.39
C PRO A 115 20.25 5.22 1.12
N SER A 116 21.49 5.66 1.24
CA SER A 116 22.52 5.41 0.24
C SER A 116 23.56 4.46 0.82
N SER A 117 24.25 3.73 -0.05
CA SER A 117 25.45 3.00 0.37
C SER A 117 26.50 3.98 0.92
N ALA A 118 27.50 3.48 1.64
CA ALA A 118 28.59 4.31 2.16
C ALA A 118 29.34 5.12 1.07
N VAL A 119 29.16 4.75 -0.20
CA VAL A 119 29.84 5.33 -1.37
C VAL A 119 28.86 6.05 -2.31
N GLU A 120 27.55 5.92 -2.11
CA GLU A 120 26.51 6.46 -2.98
C GLU A 120 25.98 7.79 -2.43
N HIS A 121 25.80 8.79 -3.30
CA HIS A 121 25.13 10.04 -2.94
C HIS A 121 23.60 9.85 -2.85
N ALA A 122 22.94 10.59 -1.97
CA ALA A 122 21.50 10.49 -1.76
C ALA A 122 20.66 10.70 -3.04
N GLU A 123 21.13 11.53 -3.99
CA GLU A 123 20.45 11.73 -5.27
C GLU A 123 20.46 10.48 -6.15
N ASP A 124 21.54 9.71 -6.13
CA ASP A 124 21.67 8.50 -6.94
C ASP A 124 20.84 7.36 -6.34
N ALA A 125 20.82 7.27 -5.01
CA ALA A 125 19.89 6.40 -4.31
C ALA A 125 18.43 6.72 -4.69
N ARG A 126 18.07 8.00 -4.78
CA ARG A 126 16.73 8.42 -5.22
C ARG A 126 16.44 8.03 -6.67
N LYS A 127 17.41 8.16 -7.58
CA LYS A 127 17.23 7.76 -9.00
C LYS A 127 16.96 6.26 -9.16
N ARG A 128 17.37 5.42 -8.22
CA ARG A 128 17.10 3.97 -8.21
C ARG A 128 15.68 3.61 -7.78
N ALA A 129 14.94 4.49 -7.10
CA ALA A 129 13.56 4.23 -6.70
C ALA A 129 12.58 5.06 -7.54
N LYS A 130 12.00 4.44 -8.57
CA LYS A 130 11.07 5.12 -9.48
C LYS A 130 9.65 4.62 -9.30
N TYR A 131 8.75 5.53 -8.97
CA TYR A 131 7.30 5.30 -9.01
C TYR A 131 6.73 5.99 -10.25
N GLU A 132 6.16 5.22 -11.18
CA GLU A 132 5.68 5.71 -12.46
C GLU A 132 4.17 5.46 -12.60
N THR A 133 3.40 6.54 -12.61
CA THR A 133 1.94 6.53 -12.80
C THR A 133 1.54 6.41 -14.27
N GLY A 134 0.30 6.00 -14.51
CA GLY A 134 -0.29 5.85 -15.84
C GLY A 134 0.39 4.78 -16.70
N LYS A 135 1.00 3.76 -16.10
CA LYS A 135 1.66 2.66 -16.79
C LYS A 135 0.76 1.42 -16.73
N GLU A 136 -0.05 1.22 -17.77
CA GLU A 136 -0.90 0.05 -17.91
C GLU A 136 -0.10 -1.12 -18.48
N VAL A 137 0.36 -2.03 -17.63
CA VAL A 137 1.07 -3.23 -18.08
C VAL A 137 0.12 -4.13 -18.86
N ILE A 138 0.57 -4.54 -20.06
CA ILE A 138 -0.21 -5.36 -21.00
C ILE A 138 0.44 -6.72 -21.27
N ASP A 139 1.76 -6.84 -21.08
CA ASP A 139 2.50 -8.07 -21.35
C ASP A 139 3.79 -8.14 -20.53
N VAL A 140 4.21 -9.36 -20.20
CA VAL A 140 5.46 -9.67 -19.49
C VAL A 140 6.05 -10.91 -20.14
N CYS A 141 7.21 -10.77 -20.78
CA CYS A 141 7.86 -11.88 -21.47
C CYS A 141 9.37 -11.89 -21.24
N GLU A 142 9.97 -13.07 -21.34
CA GLU A 142 11.43 -13.23 -21.24
C GLU A 142 12.07 -13.00 -22.61
N SER A 143 13.16 -12.25 -22.63
CA SER A 143 14.00 -12.06 -23.82
C SER A 143 14.96 -13.23 -24.02
N ALA A 144 15.53 -13.34 -25.23
CA ALA A 144 16.56 -14.35 -25.52
C ALA A 144 17.82 -14.23 -24.64
N THR A 145 18.01 -13.10 -23.94
CA THR A 145 19.14 -12.86 -23.04
C THR A 145 18.85 -13.21 -21.58
N GLY A 146 17.65 -13.73 -21.27
CA GLY A 146 17.21 -14.03 -19.91
C GLY A 146 16.68 -12.82 -19.12
N ARG A 147 16.72 -11.61 -19.71
CA ARG A 147 16.09 -10.43 -19.12
C ARG A 147 14.59 -10.41 -19.38
N ILE A 148 13.82 -9.86 -18.45
CA ILE A 148 12.36 -9.77 -18.55
C ILE A 148 11.99 -8.42 -19.18
N ILE A 149 11.18 -8.47 -20.24
CA ILE A 149 10.59 -7.31 -20.91
C ILE A 149 9.17 -7.14 -20.36
N VAL A 150 8.87 -5.93 -19.88
CA VAL A 150 7.52 -5.54 -19.46
C VAL A 150 7.00 -4.51 -20.45
N ARG A 151 5.93 -4.84 -21.16
CA ARG A 151 5.26 -3.92 -22.09
C ARG A 151 4.08 -3.25 -21.40
N PHE A 152 3.90 -1.97 -21.66
CA PHE A 152 2.82 -1.19 -21.06
C PHE A 152 2.36 -0.09 -22.01
N LYS A 153 1.10 0.34 -21.86
CA LYS A 153 0.60 1.58 -22.44
C LYS A 153 0.93 2.74 -21.50
N ASP A 154 1.54 3.77 -22.05
CA ASP A 154 1.91 4.98 -21.32
C ASP A 154 0.81 6.04 -21.47
N HIS A 155 -0.05 6.14 -20.47
CA HIS A 155 -1.16 7.10 -20.46
C HIS A 155 -0.67 8.56 -20.41
N SER A 156 0.55 8.83 -19.94
CA SER A 156 1.15 10.17 -20.03
C SER A 156 1.53 10.56 -21.46
N ARG A 157 1.66 9.58 -22.36
CA ARG A 157 1.97 9.74 -23.79
C ARG A 157 0.79 9.36 -24.69
N GLY A 158 -0.43 9.60 -24.22
CA GLY A 158 -1.65 9.31 -24.98
C GLY A 158 -1.94 7.82 -25.17
N GLY A 159 -1.38 6.95 -24.32
CA GLY A 159 -1.61 5.50 -24.37
C GLY A 159 -0.73 4.76 -25.36
N GLN A 160 0.34 5.38 -25.87
CA GLN A 160 1.32 4.71 -26.72
C GLN A 160 1.98 3.54 -25.99
N GLU A 161 2.20 2.45 -26.72
CA GLU A 161 2.93 1.31 -26.19
C GLU A 161 4.40 1.64 -25.99
N SER A 162 4.92 1.21 -24.86
CA SER A 162 6.32 1.30 -24.51
C SER A 162 6.72 0.05 -23.73
N HIS A 163 7.99 -0.04 -23.38
CA HIS A 163 8.50 -1.16 -22.61
C HIS A 163 9.62 -0.73 -21.68
N CYS A 164 9.84 -1.56 -20.66
CA CYS A 164 11.06 -1.55 -19.88
C CYS A 164 11.62 -2.97 -19.76
N VAL A 165 12.88 -3.04 -19.33
CA VAL A 165 13.59 -4.30 -19.12
C VAL A 165 14.04 -4.35 -17.66
N GLY A 166 13.99 -5.54 -17.06
CA GLY A 166 14.51 -5.79 -15.73
C GLY A 166 14.92 -7.25 -15.53
N ASP A 167 15.67 -7.50 -14.48
CA ASP A 167 16.15 -8.85 -14.12
C ASP A 167 15.07 -9.65 -13.36
N LEU A 168 14.12 -8.96 -12.71
CA LEU A 168 13.02 -9.54 -11.95
C LEU A 168 11.75 -8.70 -12.11
N VAL A 169 10.59 -9.36 -12.22
CA VAL A 169 9.27 -8.71 -12.23
C VAL A 169 8.41 -9.25 -11.10
N LEU A 170 7.93 -8.35 -10.24
CA LEU A 170 6.97 -8.67 -9.18
C LEU A 170 5.56 -8.27 -9.61
N GLY A 171 4.65 -9.25 -9.70
CA GLY A 171 3.21 -9.03 -9.92
C GLY A 171 2.51 -8.65 -8.62
N ALA A 172 2.29 -7.36 -8.41
CA ALA A 172 1.68 -6.78 -7.20
C ALA A 172 0.48 -5.87 -7.55
N ASP A 173 -0.22 -6.19 -8.64
CA ASP A 173 -1.32 -5.46 -9.26
C ASP A 173 -2.72 -5.89 -8.78
N GLY A 174 -2.76 -6.44 -7.56
CA GLY A 174 -3.99 -6.59 -6.78
C GLY A 174 -4.96 -7.68 -7.28
N PRO A 175 -6.23 -7.65 -6.84
CA PRO A 175 -7.18 -8.73 -7.08
C PRO A 175 -7.58 -8.89 -8.55
N ASN A 176 -7.49 -7.82 -9.35
CA ASN A 176 -7.71 -7.81 -10.80
C ASN A 176 -6.41 -8.06 -11.61
N SER A 177 -5.38 -8.67 -11.00
CA SER A 177 -4.03 -8.81 -11.57
C SER A 177 -3.99 -9.20 -13.06
N THR A 178 -3.42 -8.31 -13.86
CA THR A 178 -3.06 -8.54 -15.27
C THR A 178 -1.89 -9.51 -15.36
N VAL A 179 -0.88 -9.37 -14.50
CA VAL A 179 0.29 -10.26 -14.48
C VAL A 179 -0.13 -11.71 -14.26
N ARG A 180 -1.03 -11.96 -13.30
CA ARG A 180 -1.56 -13.30 -13.07
C ARG A 180 -2.30 -13.84 -14.30
N ASN A 181 -3.07 -13.00 -14.98
CA ASN A 181 -3.77 -13.43 -16.20
C ASN A 181 -2.77 -13.79 -17.29
N ILE A 182 -1.69 -13.02 -17.49
CA ILE A 182 -0.62 -13.29 -18.47
C ILE A 182 -0.03 -14.70 -18.31
N PHE A 183 0.22 -15.15 -17.08
CA PHE A 183 0.87 -16.43 -16.85
C PHE A 183 -0.11 -17.60 -16.69
N LEU A 184 -1.36 -17.35 -16.31
CA LEU A 184 -2.35 -18.40 -16.00
C LEU A 184 -3.48 -18.50 -17.04
N HIS A 185 -3.25 -18.03 -18.27
CA HIS A 185 -4.23 -18.02 -19.37
C HIS A 185 -4.96 -19.36 -19.62
N GLN A 186 -4.33 -20.49 -19.30
CA GLN A 186 -4.90 -21.82 -19.51
C GLN A 186 -6.03 -22.17 -18.53
N THR A 187 -6.21 -21.41 -17.45
CA THR A 187 -7.30 -21.62 -16.49
C THR A 187 -7.91 -20.28 -16.13
N PRO A 188 -9.12 -19.95 -16.62
CA PRO A 188 -9.77 -18.70 -16.26
C PRO A 188 -10.07 -18.67 -14.76
N ILE A 189 -9.26 -17.91 -14.00
CA ILE A 189 -9.46 -17.71 -12.57
C ILE A 189 -10.56 -16.67 -12.38
N GLN A 190 -11.80 -17.15 -12.30
CA GLN A 190 -12.94 -16.30 -11.95
C GLN A 190 -13.06 -16.19 -10.44
N ARG A 191 -13.25 -14.97 -9.94
CA ARG A 191 -13.60 -14.77 -8.53
C ARG A 191 -15.00 -15.30 -8.28
N LYS A 192 -15.12 -16.21 -7.31
CA LYS A 192 -16.41 -16.64 -6.81
C LYS A 192 -16.95 -15.60 -5.83
N TYR A 193 -18.14 -15.09 -6.08
CA TYR A 193 -18.84 -14.22 -5.14
C TYR A 193 -19.05 -14.98 -3.81
N ALA A 194 -18.73 -14.33 -2.69
CA ALA A 194 -18.76 -14.95 -1.36
C ALA A 194 -20.17 -15.06 -0.76
N GLY A 195 -21.20 -14.56 -1.46
CA GLY A 195 -22.58 -14.55 -0.97
C GLY A 195 -22.96 -13.27 -0.22
N TYR A 196 -22.02 -12.35 0.01
CA TYR A 196 -22.27 -11.09 0.72
C TYR A 196 -21.41 -9.94 0.20
N VAL A 197 -21.80 -8.72 0.57
CA VAL A 197 -21.03 -7.48 0.37
C VAL A 197 -20.77 -6.80 1.71
N ALA A 198 -19.72 -5.98 1.79
CA ALA A 198 -19.40 -5.21 2.98
C ALA A 198 -19.56 -3.71 2.69
N TRP A 199 -20.52 -3.07 3.36
CA TRP A 199 -20.66 -1.62 3.34
C TRP A 199 -19.57 -0.98 4.19
N ARG A 200 -18.99 0.11 3.71
CA ARG A 200 -17.92 0.86 4.37
C ARG A 200 -18.24 2.35 4.33
N GLY A 201 -17.89 3.06 5.39
CA GLY A 201 -18.05 4.50 5.50
C GLY A 201 -17.17 5.05 6.60
N VAL A 202 -16.93 6.36 6.54
CA VAL A 202 -16.28 7.14 7.59
C VAL A 202 -17.21 8.26 7.99
N ILE A 203 -17.18 8.60 9.27
CA ILE A 203 -17.98 9.68 9.85
C ILE A 203 -17.00 10.56 10.62
N PRO A 204 -16.99 11.88 10.41
CA PRO A 204 -16.26 12.82 11.27
C PRO A 204 -16.65 12.62 12.73
N GLU A 205 -15.68 12.64 13.65
CA GLU A 205 -15.93 12.35 15.06
C GLU A 205 -16.97 13.30 15.70
N ASP A 206 -17.01 14.56 15.24
CA ASP A 206 -17.98 15.58 15.66
C ASP A 206 -19.40 15.36 15.13
N GLN A 207 -19.58 14.47 14.15
CA GLN A 207 -20.87 14.07 13.60
C GLN A 207 -21.36 12.73 14.18
N VAL A 208 -20.58 12.09 15.05
CA VAL A 208 -20.98 10.88 15.75
C VAL A 208 -21.88 11.25 16.94
N SER A 209 -23.01 10.57 17.07
CA SER A 209 -23.93 10.82 18.19
C SER A 209 -23.28 10.53 19.55
N THR A 210 -23.71 11.27 20.58
CA THR A 210 -23.21 11.11 21.95
C THR A 210 -23.38 9.70 22.50
N PHE A 211 -24.45 9.00 22.12
CA PHE A 211 -24.69 7.59 22.48
C PHE A 211 -23.61 6.64 21.93
N SER A 212 -23.21 6.82 20.68
CA SER A 212 -22.13 6.06 20.05
C SER A 212 -20.78 6.37 20.70
N ASN A 213 -20.55 7.62 21.09
CA ASN A 213 -19.34 8.02 21.80
C ASN A 213 -19.26 7.39 23.19
N GLN A 214 -20.35 7.34 23.96
CA GLN A 214 -20.35 6.74 25.30
C GLN A 214 -20.12 5.22 25.29
N SER A 215 -20.71 4.51 24.33
CA SER A 215 -20.56 3.05 24.17
C SER A 215 -19.16 2.64 23.68
N GLY A 216 -18.48 3.52 22.93
CA GLY A 216 -17.11 3.30 22.44
C GLY A 216 -16.02 3.72 23.44
N TYR A 217 -16.12 4.91 24.04
CA TYR A 217 -15.05 5.51 24.83
C TYR A 217 -14.98 5.01 26.29
N GLN A 218 -16.09 4.60 26.92
CA GLN A 218 -16.03 4.12 28.31
C GLN A 218 -15.20 2.83 28.47
N SER A 219 -14.86 2.15 27.37
CA SER A 219 -14.00 0.97 27.37
C SER A 219 -12.48 1.26 27.22
N GLN A 220 -12.09 2.50 26.94
CA GLN A 220 -10.67 2.87 26.72
C GLN A 220 -10.01 3.62 27.89
N VAL A 221 -10.80 4.04 28.90
CA VAL A 221 -10.34 4.85 30.04
C VAL A 221 -10.32 4.06 31.37
N GLN A 222 -10.42 2.73 31.32
CA GLN A 222 -10.20 1.83 32.45
C GLN A 222 -9.20 0.74 32.06
#